data_AF-A0A933KPA4-F1
#
_entry.id   AF-A0A933KPA4-F1
#
_cell.length_a   1.000
_cell.length_b   1.000
_cell.length_c   1.000
_cell.angle_alpha   90.00
_cell.angle_beta   90.00
_cell.angle_gamma   90.00
#
_symmetry.space_group_name_H-M   'P 1'
#
loop_
_entity.id
_entity.type
_entity.pdbx_description
1 polymer ?
#
loop_
_entity_poly.entity_id
_entity_poly.type
_entity_poly.pdbx_seq_one_letter_code
_entity_poly.pdbx_strand_id
1 'polypeptide(L)'
;MSHSRGFVVGTVAALLVSLAVPVGGFVQAAPPPGDTFHGLVPARLMDTRVGGSTIDGLFAGGGPVGIASVTNVTISNRGGVPASGVGAVALNVTATGPTSDSFVTVWPAGAAQPNASNLNLRANITTPNMVIVALGAGGQISLFNERGNTDLIVDVLGWFPTGV
;
A
#
# COMPACT_ATOMS: atom_id res chain seq x y z
N MET A 1 -23.40 -36.21 -71.78
CA MET A 1 -23.08 -37.04 -70.60
C MET A 1 -21.70 -36.57 -70.11
N SER A 2 -21.60 -35.37 -69.52
CA SER A 2 -21.50 -35.12 -68.06
C SER A 2 -20.62 -36.12 -67.33
N HIS A 3 -19.50 -35.66 -66.75
CA HIS A 3 -18.83 -36.04 -65.48
C HIS A 3 -17.57 -35.11 -65.33
N SER A 4 -17.70 -33.97 -64.64
CA SER A 4 -17.22 -33.68 -63.26
C SER A 4 -15.68 -33.47 -63.15
N ARG A 5 -15.17 -32.23 -63.17
CA ARG A 5 -14.88 -31.30 -62.05
C ARG A 5 -13.70 -31.71 -61.12
N GLY A 6 -12.66 -30.88 -61.12
CA GLY A 6 -11.62 -30.80 -60.08
C GLY A 6 -10.68 -29.62 -60.33
N PHE A 7 -11.05 -28.40 -59.89
CA PHE A 7 -10.18 -27.22 -59.90
C PHE A 7 -9.73 -26.96 -58.47
N VAL A 8 -8.42 -27.14 -58.20
CA VAL A 8 -7.81 -26.80 -56.91
C VAL A 8 -7.47 -25.30 -56.95
N VAL A 9 -8.17 -24.52 -56.11
CA VAL A 9 -7.84 -23.11 -55.85
C VAL A 9 -6.72 -23.10 -54.81
N GLY A 10 -5.49 -22.81 -55.24
CA GLY A 10 -4.38 -22.49 -54.33
C GLY A 10 -4.50 -21.04 -53.89
N THR A 11 -4.84 -20.81 -52.62
CA THR A 11 -4.90 -19.47 -52.02
C THR A 11 -3.49 -18.94 -51.81
N VAL A 12 -3.17 -17.81 -52.44
CA VAL A 12 -1.98 -17.00 -52.14
C VAL A 12 -2.23 -16.27 -50.82
N ALA A 13 -1.54 -16.67 -49.76
CA ALA A 13 -1.57 -15.96 -48.48
C ALA A 13 -0.73 -14.67 -48.58
N ALA A 14 -1.38 -13.51 -48.38
CA ALA A 14 -0.69 -12.23 -48.26
C ALA A 14 0.10 -12.20 -46.94
N LEU A 15 1.42 -11.99 -47.04
CA LEU A 15 2.29 -11.76 -45.89
C LEU A 15 2.08 -10.33 -45.39
N LEU A 16 1.28 -10.15 -44.35
CA LEU A 16 1.27 -8.91 -43.57
C LEU A 16 2.48 -8.93 -42.63
N VAL A 17 3.51 -8.15 -42.96
CA VAL A 17 4.60 -7.82 -42.04
C VAL A 17 4.10 -6.69 -41.13
N SER A 18 3.60 -7.03 -39.94
CA SER A 18 3.36 -6.06 -38.88
C SER A 18 4.69 -5.74 -38.18
N LEU A 19 5.24 -4.55 -38.46
CA LEU A 19 6.31 -3.96 -37.67
C LEU A 19 5.77 -3.60 -36.28
N ALA A 20 6.09 -4.41 -35.27
CA ALA A 20 5.88 -4.05 -33.88
C ALA A 20 6.91 -2.98 -33.48
N VAL A 21 6.45 -1.78 -33.12
CA VAL A 21 7.26 -0.79 -32.41
C VAL A 21 7.52 -1.36 -31.01
N PRO A 22 8.77 -1.48 -30.52
CA PRO A 22 9.00 -1.97 -29.18
C PRO A 22 8.64 -0.85 -28.19
N VAL A 23 7.43 -0.89 -27.64
CA VAL A 23 7.21 -0.27 -26.33
C VAL A 23 7.89 -1.21 -25.34
N GLY A 24 8.95 -0.74 -24.68
CA GLY A 24 9.71 -1.50 -23.70
C GLY A 24 8.78 -2.01 -22.60
N GLY A 25 8.30 -3.23 -22.75
CA GLY A 25 7.54 -3.93 -21.73
C GLY A 25 8.50 -4.32 -20.61
N PHE A 26 8.23 -3.87 -19.40
CA PHE A 26 8.83 -4.47 -18.22
C PHE A 26 8.35 -5.92 -18.18
N VAL A 27 9.23 -6.86 -18.52
CA VAL A 27 9.06 -8.26 -18.15
C VAL A 27 9.21 -8.34 -16.64
N GLN A 28 8.10 -8.22 -15.91
CA GLN A 28 8.09 -8.62 -14.51
C GLN A 28 8.20 -10.14 -14.48
N ALA A 29 9.37 -10.64 -14.09
CA ALA A 29 9.53 -12.05 -13.79
C ALA A 29 8.48 -12.46 -12.74
N ALA A 30 7.82 -13.60 -12.95
CA ALA A 30 6.95 -14.15 -11.93
C ALA A 30 7.80 -14.43 -10.67
N PRO A 31 7.37 -13.97 -9.47
CA PRO A 31 8.12 -14.23 -8.25
C PRO A 31 8.31 -15.74 -8.03
N PRO A 32 9.47 -16.20 -7.52
CA PRO A 32 9.63 -17.58 -7.09
C PRO A 32 8.56 -17.95 -6.04
N PRO A 33 8.03 -19.18 -6.02
CA PRO A 33 7.17 -19.62 -4.92
C PRO A 33 7.98 -19.75 -3.63
N GLY A 34 7.78 -18.82 -2.69
CA GLY A 34 8.32 -18.85 -1.33
C GLY A 34 7.94 -17.57 -0.55
N ASP A 35 7.09 -17.72 0.47
CA ASP A 35 6.75 -16.76 1.54
C ASP A 35 6.12 -15.41 1.14
N THR A 36 4.89 -15.50 0.62
CA THR A 36 4.20 -14.40 -0.09
C THR A 36 3.43 -13.40 0.77
N PHE A 37 3.05 -13.72 2.00
CA PHE A 37 2.44 -12.80 2.97
C PHE A 37 2.25 -13.53 4.30
N HIS A 38 2.62 -12.91 5.41
CA HIS A 38 2.39 -13.42 6.76
C HIS A 38 1.25 -12.63 7.40
N GLY A 39 0.04 -13.19 7.36
CA GLY A 39 -1.13 -12.63 8.02
C GLY A 39 -1.00 -12.69 9.55
N LEU A 40 -1.54 -11.67 10.21
CA LEU A 40 -1.53 -11.53 11.67
C LEU A 40 -2.95 -11.40 12.20
N VAL A 41 -3.15 -11.69 13.49
CA VAL A 41 -4.34 -11.19 14.20
C VAL A 41 -4.20 -9.67 14.21
N PRO A 42 -5.20 -8.90 13.72
CA PRO A 42 -5.08 -7.46 13.64
C PRO A 42 -4.73 -6.83 14.99
N ALA A 43 -3.70 -5.99 14.99
CA ALA A 43 -3.15 -5.39 16.20
C ALA A 43 -3.04 -3.87 16.05
N ARG A 44 -3.56 -3.14 17.03
CA ARG A 44 -3.52 -1.67 17.03
C ARG A 44 -2.16 -1.15 17.50
N LEU A 45 -1.44 -0.50 16.59
CA LEU A 45 -0.09 0.02 16.82
C LEU A 45 -0.07 1.52 17.13
N MET A 46 -1.10 2.26 16.73
CA MET A 46 -1.28 3.68 17.03
C MET A 46 -2.77 4.00 17.15
N ASP A 47 -3.12 4.84 18.12
CA ASP A 47 -4.46 5.40 18.30
C ASP A 47 -4.34 6.78 18.96
N THR A 48 -4.44 7.84 18.16
CA THR A 48 -4.26 9.19 18.70
C THR A 48 -5.44 9.71 19.49
N ARG A 49 -6.61 9.08 19.36
CA ARG A 49 -7.82 9.52 20.04
C ARG A 49 -7.56 9.61 21.54
N VAL A 50 -8.15 10.61 22.19
CA VAL A 50 -8.09 10.70 23.65
C VAL A 50 -8.68 9.40 24.25
N GLY A 51 -7.91 8.73 25.11
CA GLY A 51 -8.29 7.42 25.66
C GLY A 51 -8.13 6.24 24.70
N GLY A 52 -7.60 6.45 23.50
CA GLY A 52 -7.18 5.41 22.58
C GLY A 52 -6.18 4.46 23.25
N SER A 53 -6.23 3.19 22.89
CA SER A 53 -5.36 2.15 23.44
C SER A 53 -4.70 1.39 22.31
N THR A 54 -3.43 1.04 22.51
CA THR A 54 -2.63 0.20 21.61
C THR A 54 -2.21 -1.07 22.35
N ILE A 55 -1.71 -2.05 21.62
CA ILE A 55 -1.31 -3.36 22.17
C ILE A 55 -0.26 -3.30 23.29
N ASP A 56 0.50 -2.21 23.37
CA ASP A 56 1.65 -2.03 24.26
C ASP A 56 1.69 -0.63 24.92
N GLY A 57 0.62 0.17 24.76
CA GLY A 57 0.53 1.53 25.27
C GLY A 57 1.37 2.57 24.52
N LEU A 58 2.19 2.17 23.54
CA LEU A 58 2.95 3.10 22.72
C LEU A 58 2.04 3.77 21.69
N PHE A 59 2.27 5.06 21.40
CA PHE A 59 1.48 5.84 20.43
C PHE A 59 -0.03 5.85 20.72
N ALA A 60 -0.41 5.77 21.99
CA ALA A 60 -1.78 5.86 22.48
C ALA A 60 -2.07 7.27 23.02
N GLY A 61 -3.24 7.84 22.69
CA GLY A 61 -3.72 9.07 23.31
C GLY A 61 -2.94 10.34 22.99
N GLY A 62 -2.22 10.38 21.86
CA GLY A 62 -1.38 11.51 21.46
C GLY A 62 -2.13 12.79 21.06
N GLY A 63 -3.46 12.70 20.90
CA GLY A 63 -4.31 13.78 20.39
C GLY A 63 -4.27 13.90 18.85
N PRO A 64 -5.23 14.61 18.25
CA PRO A 64 -5.33 14.73 16.80
C PRO A 64 -4.04 15.24 16.16
N VAL A 65 -3.64 14.62 15.05
CA VAL A 65 -2.50 15.06 14.24
C VAL A 65 -2.89 16.36 13.54
N GLY A 66 -2.10 17.40 13.78
CA GLY A 66 -2.37 18.75 13.29
C GLY A 66 -2.04 18.97 11.81
N ILE A 67 -2.19 20.22 11.39
CA ILE A 67 -1.87 20.69 10.04
C ILE A 67 -0.39 20.49 9.70
N ALA A 68 -0.12 20.09 8.46
CA ALA A 68 1.21 19.92 7.90
C ALA A 68 2.18 19.15 8.82
N SER A 69 1.64 18.17 9.56
CA SER A 69 2.37 17.47 10.62
C SER A 69 2.70 16.05 10.19
N VAL A 70 3.90 15.60 10.55
CA VAL A 70 4.37 14.23 10.34
C VAL A 70 4.43 13.49 11.67
N THR A 71 3.88 12.28 11.70
CA THR A 71 4.02 11.35 12.83
C THR A 71 4.78 10.11 12.38
N ASN A 72 5.87 9.80 13.07
CA ASN A 72 6.61 8.55 12.88
C ASN A 72 6.08 7.50 13.85
N VAL A 73 5.86 6.28 13.34
CA VAL A 73 5.30 5.17 14.12
C VAL A 73 6.21 3.97 13.96
N THR A 74 6.71 3.44 15.08
CA THR A 74 7.45 2.18 15.09
C THR A 74 6.50 1.02 14.84
N ILE A 75 6.82 0.20 13.85
CA ILE A 75 6.02 -0.97 13.45
C ILE A 75 6.76 -2.27 13.74
N SER A 76 8.08 -2.32 13.51
CA SER A 76 8.87 -3.51 13.79
C SER A 76 8.77 -3.93 15.26
N ASN A 77 8.87 -5.24 15.48
CA ASN A 77 8.79 -5.84 16.82
C ASN A 77 7.50 -5.53 17.59
N ARG A 78 6.40 -5.22 16.90
CA ARG A 78 5.10 -4.91 17.50
C ARG A 78 3.99 -5.65 16.76
N GLY A 79 2.97 -6.08 17.50
CA GLY A 79 1.74 -6.64 16.93
C GLY A 79 1.93 -7.92 16.11
N GLY A 80 3.01 -8.67 16.36
CA GLY A 80 3.38 -9.87 15.60
C GLY A 80 4.29 -9.60 14.39
N VAL A 81 4.64 -8.35 14.10
CA VAL A 81 5.66 -8.01 13.09
C VAL A 81 7.05 -8.32 13.66
N PRO A 82 7.89 -9.11 12.96
CA PRO A 82 9.26 -9.38 13.40
C PRO A 82 10.12 -8.12 13.55
N ALA A 83 11.17 -8.20 14.36
CA ALA A 83 12.13 -7.10 14.53
C ALA A 83 13.01 -6.86 13.28
N SER A 84 13.20 -7.88 12.44
CA SER A 84 14.05 -7.86 11.25
C SER A 84 13.52 -8.79 10.16
N GLY A 85 14.03 -8.66 8.93
CA GLY A 85 13.61 -9.50 7.80
C GLY A 85 12.25 -9.14 7.21
N VAL A 86 11.72 -7.96 7.55
CA VAL A 86 10.45 -7.42 7.05
C VAL A 86 10.72 -6.42 5.93
N GLY A 87 10.23 -6.72 4.72
CA GLY A 87 10.32 -5.84 3.56
C GLY A 87 9.18 -4.81 3.52
N ALA A 88 7.96 -5.24 3.86
CA ALA A 88 6.79 -4.38 3.91
C ALA A 88 5.76 -4.87 4.92
N VAL A 89 4.83 -3.98 5.29
CA VAL A 89 3.69 -4.28 6.17
C VAL A 89 2.38 -3.92 5.50
N ALA A 90 1.34 -4.72 5.75
CA ALA A 90 -0.03 -4.41 5.39
C ALA A 90 -0.73 -3.80 6.62
N LEU A 91 -1.26 -2.60 6.45
CA LEU A 91 -1.87 -1.80 7.51
C LEU A 91 -3.28 -1.40 7.12
N ASN A 92 -4.18 -1.32 8.09
CA ASN A 92 -5.37 -0.48 7.98
C ASN A 92 -5.08 0.86 8.66
N VAL A 93 -5.09 1.94 7.90
CA VAL A 93 -4.92 3.31 8.41
C VAL A 93 -6.28 3.97 8.39
N THR A 94 -6.73 4.49 9.53
CA THR A 94 -8.01 5.18 9.65
C THR A 94 -7.80 6.59 10.15
N ALA A 95 -8.37 7.55 9.44
CA ALA A 95 -8.49 8.93 9.88
C ALA A 95 -9.93 9.17 10.38
N THR A 96 -10.09 9.76 11.55
CA THR A 96 -11.40 10.04 12.14
C THR A 96 -11.46 11.43 12.78
N GLY A 97 -12.65 12.03 12.78
CA GLY A 97 -12.84 13.41 13.20
C GLY A 97 -12.01 14.47 12.45
N PRO A 98 -11.75 14.36 11.13
CA PRO A 98 -11.01 15.40 10.42
C PRO A 98 -11.77 16.73 10.47
N THR A 99 -11.10 17.83 10.79
CA THR A 99 -11.73 19.16 10.89
C THR A 99 -11.84 19.89 9.55
N SER A 100 -11.23 19.36 8.48
CA SER A 100 -11.18 19.94 7.14
C SER A 100 -10.98 18.85 6.09
N ASP A 101 -11.29 19.16 4.84
CA ASP A 101 -10.87 18.33 3.72
C ASP A 101 -9.33 18.32 3.66
N SER A 102 -8.76 17.13 3.49
CA SER A 102 -7.31 16.92 3.55
C SER A 102 -6.92 15.59 2.89
N PHE A 103 -5.67 15.18 3.08
CA PHE A 103 -5.21 13.84 2.77
C PHE A 103 -4.17 13.36 3.78
N VAL A 104 -4.03 12.04 3.85
CA VAL A 104 -2.94 11.38 4.57
C VAL A 104 -2.00 10.70 3.58
N THR A 105 -0.71 10.97 3.70
CA THR A 105 0.36 10.22 3.01
C THR A 105 1.03 9.28 4.00
N VAL A 106 1.33 8.07 3.58
CA VAL A 106 2.02 7.04 4.38
C VAL A 106 3.22 6.53 3.60
N TRP A 107 4.41 6.53 4.21
CA TRP A 107 5.65 6.14 3.52
C TRP A 107 6.71 5.61 4.51
N PRO A 108 7.81 5.01 4.02
CA PRO A 108 8.90 4.54 4.88
C PRO A 108 9.57 5.72 5.59
N ALA A 109 9.70 5.66 6.91
CA ALA A 109 10.33 6.73 7.67
C ALA A 109 11.79 6.97 7.23
N GLY A 110 12.19 8.23 7.13
CA GLY A 110 13.53 8.61 6.66
C GLY A 110 13.70 8.63 5.13
N ALA A 111 12.71 8.16 4.36
CA ALA A 111 12.64 8.45 2.92
C ALA A 111 11.98 9.82 2.67
N ALA A 112 12.22 10.39 1.48
CA ALA A 112 11.53 11.59 1.04
C ALA A 112 10.02 11.35 0.96
N GLN A 113 9.23 12.29 1.49
CA GLN A 113 7.77 12.20 1.43
C GLN A 113 7.31 12.22 -0.04
N PRO A 114 6.55 11.21 -0.49
CA PRO A 114 6.04 11.18 -1.86
C PRO A 114 4.90 12.19 -2.05
N ASN A 115 4.73 12.69 -3.28
CA ASN A 115 3.53 13.43 -3.68
C ASN A 115 2.39 12.46 -4.05
N ALA A 116 1.95 11.68 -3.07
CA ALA A 116 0.86 10.72 -3.21
C ALA A 116 0.01 10.71 -1.94
N SER A 117 -1.32 10.61 -2.09
CA SER A 117 -2.23 10.38 -0.96
C SER A 117 -2.60 8.91 -0.84
N ASN A 118 -2.69 8.43 0.39
CA ASN A 118 -3.28 7.13 0.72
C ASN A 118 -4.72 7.29 1.18
N LEU A 119 -5.04 8.32 1.96
CA LEU A 119 -6.41 8.63 2.36
C LEU A 119 -6.76 10.02 1.85
N ASN A 120 -7.95 10.20 1.28
CA ASN A 120 -8.51 11.52 0.99
C ASN A 120 -9.63 11.79 2.00
N LEU A 121 -9.46 12.83 2.81
CA LEU A 121 -10.31 13.13 3.94
C LEU A 121 -11.36 14.16 3.55
N ARG A 122 -12.56 13.98 4.08
CA ARG A 122 -13.59 15.02 4.11
C ARG A 122 -13.89 15.37 5.56
N ALA A 123 -14.15 16.64 5.84
CA ALA A 123 -14.45 17.09 7.19
C ALA A 123 -15.57 16.26 7.84
N ASN A 124 -15.37 15.84 9.10
CA ASN A 124 -16.25 15.01 9.91
C ASN A 124 -16.58 13.61 9.34
N ILE A 125 -15.85 13.13 8.33
CA ILE A 125 -16.01 11.78 7.79
C ILE A 125 -14.85 10.91 8.24
N THR A 126 -15.16 9.75 8.83
CA THR A 126 -14.15 8.74 9.11
C THR A 126 -13.79 8.01 7.83
N THR A 127 -12.51 8.01 7.48
CA THR A 127 -11.99 7.40 6.25
C THR A 127 -10.94 6.34 6.60
N PRO A 128 -11.22 5.05 6.41
CA PRO A 128 -10.21 4.01 6.41
C PRO A 128 -9.61 3.79 5.01
N ASN A 129 -8.34 3.38 4.95
CA ASN A 129 -7.76 2.76 3.77
C ASN A 129 -6.72 1.70 4.13
N MET A 130 -6.64 0.63 3.34
CA MET A 130 -5.57 -0.36 3.47
C MET A 130 -4.30 0.15 2.75
N VAL A 131 -3.16 0.09 3.43
CA VAL A 131 -1.86 0.55 2.94
C VAL A 131 -0.85 -0.59 3.04
N ILE A 132 -0.13 -0.84 1.95
CA ILE A 132 1.10 -1.65 1.97
C ILE A 132 2.27 -0.69 1.86
N VAL A 133 3.19 -0.74 2.82
CA VAL A 133 4.31 0.20 2.91
C VAL A 133 5.56 -0.50 3.41
N ALA A 134 6.72 -0.17 2.82
CA ALA A 134 8.01 -0.64 3.31
C ALA A 134 8.34 -0.02 4.67
N LEU A 135 9.11 -0.73 5.49
CA LEU A 135 9.63 -0.16 6.73
C LEU A 135 10.86 0.70 6.45
N GLY A 136 10.87 1.91 7.02
CA GLY A 136 12.00 2.83 6.93
C GLY A 136 12.96 2.73 8.11
N ALA A 137 13.67 3.82 8.38
CA ALA A 137 14.66 3.91 9.45
C ALA A 137 14.07 3.51 10.82
N GLY A 138 14.73 2.60 11.52
CA GLY A 138 14.27 2.09 12.82
C GLY A 138 13.02 1.22 12.77
N GLY A 139 12.64 0.68 11.59
CA GLY A 139 11.43 -0.13 11.43
C GLY A 139 10.14 0.69 11.54
N GLN A 140 10.20 1.95 11.13
CA GLN A 140 9.12 2.92 11.26
C GLN A 140 8.48 3.26 9.91
N ILE A 141 7.26 3.78 9.99
CA ILE A 141 6.59 4.49 8.90
C ILE A 141 6.38 5.95 9.31
N SER A 142 6.18 6.82 8.33
CA SER A 142 5.76 8.20 8.53
C SER A 142 4.34 8.39 7.99
N LEU A 143 3.51 9.12 8.74
CA LEU A 143 2.18 9.57 8.32
C LEU A 143 2.16 11.09 8.30
N PHE A 144 1.65 11.69 7.22
CA PHE A 144 1.51 13.14 7.08
C PHE A 144 0.04 13.51 6.97
N ASN A 145 -0.40 14.50 7.73
CA ASN A 145 -1.71 15.14 7.55
C ASN A 145 -1.52 16.55 6.95
N GLU A 146 -2.19 16.85 5.84
CA GLU A 146 -1.95 18.11 5.11
C GLU A 146 -2.66 19.32 5.70
N ARG A 147 -3.91 19.17 6.16
CA ARG A 147 -4.81 20.25 6.60
C ARG A 147 -5.67 19.80 7.78
N GLY A 148 -6.14 20.79 8.53
CA GLY A 148 -6.98 20.57 9.70
C GLY A 148 -6.31 19.67 10.72
N ASN A 149 -7.11 19.17 11.65
CA ASN A 149 -6.71 18.17 12.63
C ASN A 149 -7.49 16.89 12.36
N THR A 150 -6.89 15.72 12.58
CA THR A 150 -7.57 14.44 12.48
C THR A 150 -6.95 13.44 13.44
N ASP A 151 -7.74 12.56 14.03
CA ASP A 151 -7.20 11.42 14.75
C ASP A 151 -6.78 10.33 13.77
N LEU A 152 -5.60 9.74 13.98
CA LEU A 152 -5.07 8.63 13.19
C LEU A 152 -5.00 7.36 14.03
N ILE A 153 -5.45 6.27 13.41
CA ILE A 153 -5.40 4.91 13.95
C ILE A 153 -4.66 4.05 12.95
N VAL A 154 -3.71 3.24 13.44
CA VAL A 154 -2.94 2.31 12.61
C VAL A 154 -3.06 0.92 13.20
N ASP A 155 -3.69 0.02 12.45
CA ASP A 155 -3.79 -1.39 12.76
C ASP A 155 -2.91 -2.18 11.78
N VAL A 156 -2.08 -3.11 12.27
CA VAL A 156 -1.31 -4.02 11.41
C VAL A 156 -2.10 -5.28 11.12
N LEU A 157 -2.06 -5.73 9.86
CA LEU A 157 -2.79 -6.89 9.35
C LEU A 157 -1.85 -8.04 8.96
N GLY A 158 -0.59 -7.73 8.67
CA GLY A 158 0.41 -8.71 8.26
C GLY A 158 1.67 -8.06 7.70
N TRP A 159 2.62 -8.89 7.27
CA TRP A 159 3.90 -8.43 6.75
C TRP A 159 4.42 -9.32 5.62
N PHE A 160 5.35 -8.77 4.86
CA PHE A 160 6.04 -9.42 3.75
C PHE A 160 7.54 -9.49 4.07
N PRO A 161 8.22 -10.63 3.82
CA PRO A 161 9.65 -10.74 4.07
C PRO A 161 10.46 -9.84 3.12
N THR A 162 11.70 -9.53 3.49
CA THR A 162 12.64 -8.86 2.58
C THR A 162 12.94 -9.73 1.37
N GLY A 163 12.95 -9.14 0.16
CA GLY A 163 13.35 -9.84 -1.06
C GLY A 163 12.21 -10.50 -1.85
N VAL A 164 10.96 -10.15 -1.56
CA VAL A 164 9.81 -10.37 -2.45
C VAL A 164 9.71 -9.30 -3.54
#